data_AF-A0A6G6TKR5-F1
#
_entry.id   AF-A0A6G6TKR5-F1
#
_cell.length_a   1.000
_cell.length_b   1.000
_cell.length_c   1.000
_cell.angle_alpha   90.00
_cell.angle_beta   90.00
_cell.angle_gamma   90.00
#
_symmetry.space_group_name_H-M   'P 1'
#
loop_
_entity.id
_entity.type
_entity.pdbx_description
1 polymer ?
#
loop_
_entity_poly.entity_id
_entity_poly.type
_entity_poly.pdbx_seq_one_letter_code
_entity_poly.pdbx_strand_id
1 'polypeptide(L)'
;MIQKFETLSELLATLSTLESNEWIYTEIATWERDPNQAIFYYIPWDYLQELPDDEIYLDDEDLEMPKAVEDKNLRGWMVVCDLALFYQTQQAQQKTLQWVIEEINYYREYDAFRCLG
;
A
#
# COMPACT_ATOMS: atom_id res chain seq x y z
N MET A 1 -3.01 -14.53 -5.73
CA MET A 1 -1.65 -14.24 -6.27
C MET A 1 -1.27 -12.81 -5.94
N ILE A 2 0.02 -12.52 -5.75
CA ILE A 2 0.53 -11.16 -5.49
C ILE A 2 0.25 -10.27 -6.70
N GLN A 3 -0.21 -9.05 -6.45
CA GLN A 3 -0.33 -8.00 -7.46
C GLN A 3 0.76 -6.95 -7.24
N LYS A 4 1.35 -6.48 -8.34
CA LYS A 4 2.42 -5.46 -8.35
C LYS A 4 1.94 -4.26 -9.14
N PHE A 5 2.14 -3.07 -8.60
CA PHE A 5 1.83 -1.79 -9.25
C PHE A 5 3.11 -0.97 -9.34
N GLU A 6 3.47 -0.54 -10.55
CA GLU A 6 4.73 0.17 -10.81
C GLU A 6 4.61 1.67 -10.48
N THR A 7 3.39 2.18 -10.31
CA THR A 7 3.14 3.58 -9.97
C THR A 7 1.98 3.74 -8.99
N LEU A 8 1.97 4.85 -8.25
CA LEU A 8 0.87 5.19 -7.35
C LEU A 8 -0.45 5.34 -8.11
N SER A 9 -0.45 6.02 -9.26
CA SER A 9 -1.66 6.20 -10.08
C SER A 9 -2.29 4.88 -10.52
N GLU A 10 -1.46 3.90 -10.87
CA GLU A 10 -1.92 2.55 -11.23
C GLU A 10 -2.59 1.87 -10.04
N LEU A 11 -1.94 1.86 -8.88
CA LEU A 11 -2.53 1.33 -7.65
C LEU A 11 -3.88 2.01 -7.33
N LEU A 12 -3.92 3.34 -7.30
CA LEU A 12 -5.12 4.11 -6.94
C LEU A 12 -6.31 3.77 -7.85
N ALA A 13 -6.06 3.61 -9.16
CA ALA A 13 -7.09 3.26 -10.13
C ALA A 13 -7.65 1.84 -9.93
N THR A 14 -6.93 0.95 -9.24
CA THR A 14 -7.34 -0.44 -8.99
C THR A 14 -7.96 -0.69 -7.61
N LEU A 15 -7.94 0.30 -6.70
CA LEU A 15 -8.38 0.11 -5.30
C LEU A 15 -9.79 -0.46 -5.16
N SER A 16 -10.72 -0.12 -6.06
CA SER A 16 -12.10 -0.64 -6.03
C SER A 16 -12.20 -2.14 -6.32
N THR A 17 -11.10 -2.78 -6.72
CA THR A 17 -11.02 -4.21 -7.02
C THR A 17 -10.28 -5.01 -5.93
N LEU A 18 -9.73 -4.34 -4.93
CA LEU A 18 -8.96 -4.94 -3.84
C LEU A 18 -9.80 -5.03 -2.56
N GLU A 19 -9.46 -5.96 -1.67
CA GLU A 19 -10.13 -6.09 -0.38
C GLU A 19 -9.85 -4.90 0.53
N SER A 20 -10.92 -4.28 1.04
CA SER A 20 -10.84 -2.96 1.66
C SER A 20 -10.02 -2.91 2.95
N ASN A 21 -9.97 -3.99 3.72
CA ASN A 21 -9.28 -4.04 5.01
C ASN A 21 -7.86 -4.61 4.93
N GLU A 22 -7.39 -4.91 3.71
CA GLU A 22 -6.05 -5.45 3.52
C GLU A 22 -5.01 -4.34 3.31
N TRP A 23 -3.75 -4.71 3.56
CA TRP A 23 -2.61 -3.81 3.44
C TRP A 23 -2.06 -3.77 2.02
N ILE A 24 -1.66 -2.57 1.61
CA ILE A 24 -0.68 -2.36 0.56
C ILE A 24 0.70 -2.31 1.20
N TYR A 25 1.67 -2.93 0.55
CA TYR A 25 3.06 -3.00 0.96
C TYR A 25 3.95 -2.22 0.01
N THR A 26 4.99 -1.57 0.54
CA THR A 26 6.03 -0.91 -0.26
C THR A 26 7.35 -0.90 0.50
N GLU A 27 8.43 -0.56 -0.19
CA GLU A 27 9.72 -0.29 0.45
C GLU A 27 9.71 1.15 0.97
N ILE A 28 9.71 1.30 2.29
CA ILE A 28 9.44 2.60 2.94
C ILE A 28 10.52 3.64 2.64
N ALA A 29 11.80 3.25 2.57
CA ALA A 29 12.87 4.22 2.31
C ALA A 29 12.75 4.84 0.91
N THR A 30 12.26 4.07 -0.07
CA THR A 30 11.98 4.54 -1.42
C THR A 30 10.79 5.48 -1.43
N TRP A 31 9.69 5.13 -0.73
CA TRP A 31 8.55 6.03 -0.58
C TRP A 31 8.97 7.37 0.06
N GLU A 32 9.73 7.35 1.15
CA GLU A 32 10.16 8.56 1.85
C GLU A 32 11.10 9.44 1.01
N ARG A 33 11.95 8.82 0.19
CA ARG A 33 12.91 9.54 -0.66
C ARG A 33 12.31 10.06 -1.95
N ASP A 34 11.55 9.24 -2.67
CA ASP A 34 10.89 9.58 -3.94
C ASP A 34 9.64 8.70 -4.15
N PRO A 35 8.46 9.17 -3.73
CA PRO A 35 7.18 8.47 -3.90
C PRO A 35 6.86 8.05 -5.35
N ASN A 36 7.42 8.73 -6.35
CA ASN A 36 7.16 8.42 -7.75
C ASN A 36 7.94 7.20 -8.26
N GLN A 37 8.94 6.75 -7.52
CA GLN A 37 9.74 5.55 -7.80
C GLN A 37 9.34 4.36 -6.94
N ALA A 38 8.39 4.54 -6.01
CA ALA A 38 7.90 3.49 -5.15
C ALA A 38 7.08 2.47 -5.96
N ILE A 39 7.33 1.19 -5.71
CA ILE A 39 6.57 0.06 -6.24
C ILE A 39 5.68 -0.44 -5.12
N PHE A 40 4.44 -0.77 -5.46
CA PHE A 40 3.43 -1.21 -4.50
C PHE A 40 3.07 -2.67 -4.74
N TYR A 41 2.84 -3.38 -3.63
CA TYR A 41 2.48 -4.78 -3.63
C TYR A 41 1.19 -4.96 -2.85
N TYR A 42 0.28 -5.72 -3.44
CA TYR A 42 -0.90 -6.21 -2.75
C TYR A 42 -0.77 -7.72 -2.63
N ILE A 43 -0.79 -8.21 -1.40
CA ILE A 43 -0.62 -9.62 -1.05
C ILE A 43 -1.91 -10.05 -0.37
N PRO A 44 -2.84 -10.72 -1.09
CA PRO A 44 -4.10 -11.14 -0.51
C PRO A 44 -3.89 -12.11 0.64
N TRP A 45 -4.68 -11.98 1.71
CA TRP A 45 -4.63 -12.90 2.85
C TRP A 45 -4.96 -14.33 2.41
N ASP A 46 -6.00 -14.51 1.60
CA ASP A 46 -6.38 -15.84 1.08
C ASP A 46 -5.24 -16.50 0.30
N TYR A 47 -4.44 -15.70 -0.42
CA TYR A 47 -3.27 -16.22 -1.12
C TYR A 47 -2.18 -16.68 -0.15
N LEU A 48 -1.92 -15.93 0.93
CA LEU A 48 -0.97 -16.33 1.97
C LEU A 48 -1.36 -17.65 2.63
N GLN A 49 -2.66 -17.84 2.93
CA GLN A 49 -3.17 -19.05 3.58
C GLN A 49 -3.10 -20.31 2.71
N GLU A 50 -2.97 -20.16 1.40
CA GLU A 50 -2.81 -21.26 0.46
C GLU A 50 -1.34 -21.66 0.25
N LEU A 51 -0.39 -20.86 0.72
CA LEU A 51 1.04 -21.14 0.54
C LEU A 51 1.52 -22.25 1.48
N PRO A 52 2.45 -23.10 1.03
CA PRO A 52 3.21 -23.99 1.92
C PRO A 52 4.02 -23.19 2.96
N ASP A 53 4.17 -23.75 4.17
CA ASP A 53 4.97 -23.13 5.25
C ASP A 53 6.41 -22.81 4.82
N ASP A 54 7.02 -23.60 3.92
CA ASP A 54 8.37 -23.38 3.41
C ASP A 54 8.45 -22.29 2.32
N GLU A 55 7.32 -21.75 1.87
CA GLU A 55 7.20 -20.58 0.99
C GLU A 55 6.82 -19.29 1.75
N ILE A 56 6.67 -19.36 3.07
CA ILE A 56 6.39 -18.22 3.96
C ILE A 56 7.64 -17.86 4.76
N TYR A 57 7.84 -16.57 5.03
CA TYR A 57 8.79 -16.07 6.01
C TYR A 57 8.09 -15.09 6.96
N LEU A 58 8.68 -14.85 8.13
CA LEU A 58 8.26 -13.77 9.02
C LEU A 58 9.12 -12.55 8.75
N ASP A 59 8.48 -11.41 8.50
CA ASP A 59 9.19 -10.15 8.39
C ASP A 59 9.61 -9.61 9.77
N ASP A 60 10.20 -8.40 9.79
CA ASP A 60 10.68 -7.80 11.05
C ASP A 60 9.55 -7.35 11.99
N GLU A 61 8.28 -7.43 11.57
CA GLU A 61 7.09 -7.17 12.37
C GLU A 61 6.38 -8.48 12.81
N ASP A 62 7.07 -9.63 12.66
CA ASP A 62 6.54 -10.98 12.89
C ASP A 62 5.29 -11.29 12.02
N LEU A 63 5.14 -10.64 10.86
CA LEU A 63 4.04 -10.87 9.92
C LEU A 63 4.42 -11.91 8.86
N GLU A 64 3.49 -12.80 8.56
CA GLU A 64 3.63 -13.81 7.50
C GLU A 64 3.66 -13.16 6.12
N MET A 65 4.75 -13.40 5.38
CA MET A 65 4.98 -12.85 4.06
C MET A 65 5.45 -13.94 3.08
N PRO A 66 5.14 -13.86 1.78
CA PRO A 66 5.60 -14.85 0.81
C PRO A 66 7.09 -14.67 0.54
N LYS A 67 7.88 -15.75 0.52
CA LYS A 67 9.32 -15.69 0.19
C LYS A 67 9.63 -15.06 -1.16
N ALA A 68 8.67 -15.07 -2.10
CA ALA A 68 8.78 -14.39 -3.39
C ALA A 68 9.05 -12.87 -3.29
N VAL A 69 8.82 -12.25 -2.13
CA VAL A 69 9.08 -10.82 -1.88
C VAL A 69 10.07 -10.57 -0.75
N GLU A 70 10.77 -11.60 -0.25
CA GLU A 70 11.75 -11.48 0.85
C GLU A 70 12.88 -10.50 0.53
N ASP A 71 13.31 -10.43 -0.73
CA ASP A 71 14.39 -9.54 -1.19
C ASP A 71 13.94 -8.10 -1.46
N LYS A 72 12.66 -7.78 -1.23
CA LYS A 72 12.05 -6.48 -1.56
C LYS A 72 11.98 -5.50 -0.39
N ASN A 73 12.34 -5.92 0.82
CA ASN A 73 12.31 -5.09 2.04
C ASN A 73 10.95 -4.38 2.24
N LEU A 74 9.86 -5.13 2.05
CA LEU A 74 8.50 -4.58 2.14
C LEU A 74 8.07 -4.38 3.59
N ARG A 75 7.24 -3.36 3.81
CA ARG A 75 6.49 -3.11 5.06
C ARG A 75 5.05 -2.75 4.77
N GLY A 76 4.19 -2.96 5.76
CA GLY A 76 2.82 -2.45 5.76
C GLY A 76 2.83 -0.93 5.54
N TRP A 77 2.25 -0.49 4.43
CA TRP A 77 2.28 0.91 4.03
C TRP A 77 0.96 1.63 4.30
N MET A 78 -0.13 1.11 3.75
CA MET A 78 -1.45 1.72 3.93
C MET A 78 -2.53 0.65 3.80
N VAL A 79 -3.65 0.82 4.52
CA VAL A 79 -4.83 -0.01 4.31
C VAL A 79 -5.58 0.47 3.05
N VAL A 80 -6.13 -0.48 2.29
CA VAL A 80 -6.82 -0.20 1.01
C VAL A 80 -7.95 0.83 1.17
N CYS A 81 -8.77 0.73 2.22
CA CYS A 81 -9.89 1.65 2.44
C CYS A 81 -9.44 3.10 2.69
N ASP A 82 -8.33 3.30 3.39
CA ASP A 82 -7.77 4.63 3.66
C ASP A 82 -7.21 5.25 2.38
N LEU A 83 -6.52 4.46 1.54
CA LEU A 83 -6.11 4.90 0.21
C LEU A 83 -7.29 5.24 -0.68
N ALA A 84 -8.37 4.45 -0.60
CA ALA A 84 -9.57 4.66 -1.39
C ALA A 84 -10.25 5.98 -1.00
N LEU A 85 -10.24 6.34 0.28
CA LEU A 85 -10.70 7.64 0.75
C LEU A 85 -9.92 8.78 0.09
N PHE A 86 -8.58 8.74 0.14
CA PHE A 86 -7.75 9.78 -0.50
C PHE A 86 -8.02 9.88 -2.00
N TYR A 87 -8.13 8.75 -2.69
CA TYR A 87 -8.41 8.73 -4.12
C TYR A 87 -9.78 9.32 -4.46
N GLN A 88 -10.82 8.94 -3.71
CA GLN A 88 -12.17 9.48 -3.90
C GLN A 88 -12.21 10.99 -3.65
N THR A 89 -11.56 11.48 -2.59
CA THR A 89 -11.46 12.91 -2.32
C THR A 89 -10.69 13.63 -3.43
N GLN A 90 -9.59 13.03 -3.91
CA GLN A 90 -8.81 13.57 -5.01
C GLN A 90 -9.67 13.74 -6.27
N GLN A 91 -10.44 12.73 -6.65
CA GLN A 91 -11.34 12.79 -7.81
C GLN A 91 -12.46 13.83 -7.62
N ALA A 92 -13.14 13.81 -6.47
CA ALA A 92 -14.26 14.70 -6.19
C ALA A 92 -13.85 16.18 -6.17
N GLN A 93 -12.65 16.49 -5.67
CA GLN A 93 -12.14 17.85 -5.55
C GLN A 93 -11.13 18.22 -6.65
N GLN A 94 -10.95 17.36 -7.66
CA GLN A 94 -10.01 17.55 -8.77
C GLN A 94 -8.58 17.88 -8.29
N LYS A 95 -8.11 17.19 -7.25
CA LYS A 95 -6.76 17.37 -6.71
C LYS A 95 -5.72 16.65 -7.57
N THR A 96 -4.47 17.05 -7.37
CA THR A 96 -3.32 16.43 -8.04
C THR A 96 -2.91 15.15 -7.33
N LEU A 97 -2.10 14.31 -8.01
CA LEU A 97 -1.47 13.16 -7.37
C LEU A 97 -0.53 13.57 -6.23
N GLN A 98 0.13 14.72 -6.38
CA GLN A 98 0.98 15.31 -5.34
C GLN A 98 0.20 15.56 -4.04
N TRP A 99 -1.06 16.02 -4.13
CA TRP A 99 -1.90 16.18 -2.96
C TRP A 99 -2.17 14.84 -2.25
N VAL A 100 -2.35 13.74 -2.99
CA VAL A 100 -2.53 12.40 -2.39
C VAL A 100 -1.29 11.97 -1.62
N ILE A 101 -0.10 12.19 -2.19
CA ILE A 101 1.19 11.91 -1.53
C ILE A 101 1.29 12.69 -0.21
N GLU A 102 0.92 13.97 -0.21
CA GLU A 102 0.95 14.82 0.99
C GLU A 102 -0.03 14.35 2.06
N GLU A 103 -1.25 13.92 1.68
CA GLU A 103 -2.22 13.37 2.63
C GLU A 103 -1.78 12.03 3.21
N ILE A 104 -1.20 11.14 2.39
CA ILE A 104 -0.63 9.87 2.86
C ILE A 104 0.49 10.12 3.86
N ASN A 105 1.41 11.04 3.55
CA ASN A 105 2.51 11.38 4.46
C ASN A 105 2.01 11.98 5.77
N TYR A 106 1.02 12.89 5.69
CA TYR A 106 0.39 13.45 6.88
C TYR A 106 -0.27 12.37 7.72
N TYR A 107 -1.04 11.47 7.10
CA TYR A 107 -1.69 10.37 7.81
C TYR A 107 -0.66 9.44 8.47
N ARG A 108 0.41 9.07 7.76
CA ARG A 108 1.47 8.21 8.33
C ARG A 108 2.25 8.86 9.47
N GLU A 109 2.36 10.18 9.49
CA GLU A 109 3.04 10.92 10.57
C GLU A 109 2.14 11.17 11.78
N TYR A 110 0.85 11.43 11.57
CA TYR A 110 -0.07 11.93 12.59
C TYR A 110 -1.24 11.00 12.93
N ASP A 111 -1.40 9.88 12.23
CA ASP A 111 -2.55 8.97 12.31
C ASP A 111 -3.89 9.72 12.22
N ALA A 112 -3.97 10.67 11.27
CA ALA A 112 -5.11 11.57 11.14
C ALA A 112 -5.39 11.95 9.68
N PHE A 113 -6.66 12.05 9.32
CA PHE A 113 -7.11 12.47 8.01
C PHE A 113 -7.32 13.99 7.96
N ARG A 114 -6.38 14.72 7.36
CA ARG A 114 -6.53 16.17 7.16
C ARG A 114 -7.59 16.51 6.11
N CYS A 115 -7.78 15.65 5.11
CA CYS A 115 -8.79 15.81 4.07
C CYS A 115 -10.25 15.75 4.56
N LEU A 116 -10.50 15.35 5.81
CA LEU A 116 -11.83 15.29 6.43
C LEU A 116 -12.15 16.50 7.33
N GLY A 117 -11.19 17.42 7.52
CA GLY A 117 -11.30 18.60 8.38
C GLY A 117 -11.71 19.88 7.67
#